data_AF-F0IBQ8-F1
#
_entry.id   AF-F0IBQ8-F1
#
_cell.length_a   1.000
_cell.length_b   1.000
_cell.length_c   1.000
_cell.angle_alpha   90.00
_cell.angle_beta   90.00
_cell.angle_gamma   90.00
#
_symmetry.space_group_name_H-M   'P 1'
#
loop_
_entity.id
_entity.type
_entity.pdbx_description
1 polymer ?
#
loop_
_entity_poly.entity_id
_entity_poly.type
_entity_poly.pdbx_seq_one_letter_code
_entity_poly.pdbx_strand_id
1 'polypeptide(L)'
;MINKFIIKHGLVTGVLTLLTIILFKLVIFNKDDIIVDSGIGTFKMINVGAYIALGLTILYAGFVIKSYVASKNKELQLVAFEEEQRKDPLYDEASMIEKLTDIQETIENPEYIDYAKRILKQLLDAKALSDDFAEIVENNDQPIIQNIAKELISIRVRILQDAKSIYRRLIIAKDAENIEAKLIHNNKLLDDADSLIVEAINYIDVKTSTSEIDLKNLTESLKELIKLI
;
A
#
# COMPACT_ATOMS: atom_id res chain seq x y z
N MET A 1 -2.00 14.52 11.46
CA MET A 1 -3.04 15.48 11.00
C MET A 1 -4.09 15.77 12.08
N ILE A 2 -4.49 14.77 12.88
CA ILE A 2 -5.52 14.85 13.95
C ILE A 2 -5.21 15.92 15.03
N ASN A 3 -3.97 16.02 15.52
CA ASN A 3 -3.64 17.03 16.54
C ASN A 3 -3.89 18.47 16.07
N LYS A 4 -3.53 18.82 14.82
CA LYS A 4 -3.81 20.16 14.29
C LYS A 4 -5.31 20.42 14.08
N PHE A 5 -6.09 19.40 13.72
CA PHE A 5 -7.54 19.49 13.58
C PHE A 5 -8.22 19.72 14.93
N ILE A 6 -7.88 18.91 15.94
CA ILE A 6 -8.42 19.03 17.30
C ILE A 6 -8.03 20.37 17.94
N ILE A 7 -6.77 20.82 17.78
CA ILE A 7 -6.32 22.10 18.33
C ILE A 7 -7.06 23.27 17.65
N LYS A 8 -7.16 23.27 16.32
CA LYS A 8 -7.78 24.36 15.55
C LYS A 8 -9.28 24.48 15.80
N HIS A 9 -10.01 23.36 15.74
CA HIS A 9 -11.45 23.36 15.94
C HIS A 9 -11.82 23.43 17.42
N GLY A 10 -11.05 22.80 18.30
CA GLY A 10 -11.26 22.85 19.75
C GLY A 10 -11.20 24.28 20.31
N LEU A 11 -10.25 25.09 19.83
CA LEU A 11 -10.14 26.50 20.23
C LEU A 11 -11.36 27.32 19.81
N VAL A 12 -11.80 27.18 18.55
CA VAL A 12 -12.99 27.89 18.05
C VAL A 12 -14.27 27.45 18.78
N THR A 13 -14.42 26.14 19.01
CA THR A 13 -15.58 25.60 19.73
C THR A 13 -15.60 26.13 21.16
N GLY A 14 -14.46 26.11 21.85
CA GLY A 14 -14.33 26.62 23.22
C GLY A 14 -14.67 28.12 23.34
N VAL A 15 -14.20 28.94 22.40
CA VAL A 15 -14.52 30.38 22.36
C VAL A 15 -16.01 30.62 22.13
N LEU A 16 -16.63 29.91 21.18
CA LEU A 16 -18.08 30.05 20.91
C LEU A 16 -18.93 29.61 22.10
N THR A 17 -18.56 28.51 22.76
CA THR A 17 -19.28 28.02 23.93
C THR A 17 -19.17 29.00 25.10
N LEU A 18 -17.97 29.53 25.38
CA LEU A 18 -17.76 30.54 26.41
C LEU A 18 -18.57 31.81 26.14
N LEU A 19 -18.56 32.31 24.89
CA LEU A 19 -19.33 33.48 24.50
C LEU A 19 -20.83 33.26 24.71
N THR A 20 -21.34 32.08 24.33
CA THR A 20 -22.75 31.72 24.50
C THR A 20 -23.14 31.66 25.98
N ILE A 21 -22.29 31.07 26.82
CA ILE A 21 -22.50 31.01 28.29
C ILE A 21 -22.55 32.42 28.88
N ILE A 22 -21.62 33.30 28.50
CA ILE A 22 -21.55 34.68 29.00
C ILE A 22 -22.82 35.45 28.61
N LEU A 23 -23.26 35.34 27.35
CA LEU A 23 -24.48 36.01 26.88
C LEU A 23 -25.73 35.52 27.62
N PHE A 24 -25.88 34.21 27.83
CA PHE A 24 -27.01 33.68 28.60
C PHE A 24 -26.94 34.07 30.08
N LYS A 25 -25.75 34.13 30.67
CA LYS A 25 -25.58 34.59 32.05
C LYS A 25 -26.07 36.04 32.21
N LEU A 26 -25.70 36.92 31.26
CA LEU A 26 -26.16 38.31 31.26
C LEU A 26 -27.68 38.42 31.13
N VAL A 27 -28.29 37.62 30.25
CA VAL A 27 -29.75 37.62 30.04
C VAL A 27 -30.52 37.10 31.27
N ILE A 28 -30.01 36.08 31.96
CA ILE A 28 -30.72 35.43 33.07
C ILE A 28 -30.51 36.17 34.40
N PHE A 29 -29.26 36.54 34.71
CA PHE A 29 -28.90 37.02 36.05
C PHE A 29 -28.81 38.53 36.17
N ASN A 30 -28.57 39.26 35.08
CA ASN A 30 -28.38 40.71 35.11
C ASN A 30 -29.52 41.46 34.39
N LYS A 31 -30.67 40.81 34.24
CA LYS A 31 -31.81 41.36 33.49
C LYS A 31 -32.23 42.73 34.01
N ASP A 32 -32.48 42.85 35.31
CA ASP A 32 -33.06 44.06 35.89
C ASP A 32 -32.06 45.22 35.84
N ASP A 33 -30.78 44.96 36.16
CA ASP A 33 -29.69 45.93 36.08
C ASP A 33 -29.51 46.47 34.64
N ILE A 34 -29.50 45.59 33.63
CA ILE A 34 -29.37 45.99 32.23
C ILE A 34 -30.57 46.83 31.77
N ILE A 35 -31.78 46.50 32.22
CA ILE A 35 -33.00 47.24 31.86
C ILE A 35 -32.99 48.62 32.51
N VAL A 36 -32.55 48.73 33.78
CA VAL A 36 -32.48 49.98 34.52
C VAL A 36 -31.40 50.91 33.96
N ASP A 37 -30.19 50.39 33.71
CA ASP A 37 -29.05 51.21 33.31
C ASP A 37 -29.04 51.54 31.82
N SER A 38 -29.44 50.58 30.97
CA SER A 38 -29.26 50.65 29.52
C SER A 38 -30.57 50.56 28.72
N GLY A 39 -31.71 50.42 29.40
CA GLY A 39 -33.04 50.37 28.81
C GLY A 39 -33.43 49.01 28.20
N ILE A 40 -34.75 48.83 28.06
CA ILE A 40 -35.37 47.58 27.57
C ILE A 40 -34.96 47.18 26.14
N GLY A 41 -34.62 48.17 25.29
CA GLY A 41 -34.18 47.93 23.91
C GLY A 41 -32.85 47.18 23.86
N THR A 42 -31.90 47.58 24.70
CA THR A 42 -30.58 46.95 24.82
C THR A 42 -30.68 45.52 25.33
N PHE A 43 -31.52 45.27 26.35
CA PHE A 43 -31.81 43.92 26.83
C PHE A 43 -32.37 43.00 25.72
N LYS A 44 -33.32 43.49 24.92
CA LYS A 44 -33.88 42.72 23.79
C LYS A 44 -32.81 42.36 22.75
N MET A 45 -31.90 43.29 22.43
CA MET A 45 -30.81 43.03 21.49
C MET A 45 -29.84 41.97 22.02
N ILE A 46 -29.45 42.04 23.29
CA ILE A 46 -28.58 41.04 23.93
C ILE A 46 -29.25 39.66 23.94
N ASN A 47 -30.55 39.61 24.28
CA ASN A 47 -31.31 38.36 24.29
C ASN A 47 -31.39 37.71 22.90
N VAL A 48 -31.67 38.51 21.85
CA VAL A 48 -31.63 38.03 20.46
C VAL A 48 -30.23 37.55 20.08
N GLY A 49 -29.19 38.29 20.47
CA GLY A 49 -27.79 37.90 20.26
C GLY A 49 -27.43 36.57 20.93
N ALA A 50 -27.94 36.30 22.14
CA ALA A 50 -27.73 35.04 22.84
C ALA A 50 -28.33 33.84 22.08
N TYR A 51 -29.54 33.97 21.53
CA TYR A 51 -30.16 32.93 20.72
C TYR A 51 -29.44 32.70 19.40
N ILE A 52 -28.95 33.76 18.75
CA ILE A 52 -28.12 33.64 17.53
C ILE A 52 -26.81 32.91 17.84
N ALA A 53 -26.13 33.28 18.93
CA ALA A 53 -24.89 32.64 19.37
C ALA A 53 -25.09 31.15 19.68
N LEU A 54 -26.21 30.79 20.30
CA LEU A 54 -26.58 29.41 20.55
C LEU A 54 -26.78 28.63 19.25
N GLY A 55 -27.52 29.20 18.28
CA GLY A 55 -27.72 28.58 16.97
C GLY A 55 -26.40 28.34 16.23
N LEU A 56 -25.50 29.33 16.23
CA LEU A 56 -24.18 29.21 15.62
C LEU A 56 -23.30 28.15 16.33
N THR A 57 -23.37 28.07 17.66
CA THR A 57 -22.64 27.07 18.43
C THR A 57 -23.07 25.65 18.06
N ILE A 58 -24.39 25.41 17.97
CA ILE A 58 -24.94 24.10 17.61
C ILE A 58 -24.56 23.72 16.17
N LEU A 59 -24.70 24.65 15.21
CA LEU A 59 -24.33 24.41 13.81
C LEU A 59 -22.83 24.11 13.66
N TYR A 60 -21.99 24.88 14.35
CA TYR A 60 -20.55 24.67 14.32
C TYR A 60 -20.14 23.34 14.95
N ALA A 61 -20.75 22.96 16.08
CA ALA A 61 -20.51 21.65 16.69
C ALA A 61 -20.88 20.50 15.75
N GLY A 62 -22.03 20.60 15.05
CA GLY A 62 -22.44 19.63 14.04
C GLY A 62 -21.46 19.52 12.87
N PHE A 63 -20.95 20.66 12.39
CA PHE A 63 -19.90 20.69 11.35
C PHE A 63 -18.62 19.99 11.81
N VAL A 64 -18.11 20.32 13.01
CA VAL A 64 -16.88 19.73 13.55
C VAL A 64 -17.01 18.21 13.70
N ILE A 65 -18.13 17.72 14.23
CA ILE A 65 -18.41 16.28 14.36
C ILE A 65 -18.41 15.60 12.99
N LYS A 66 -19.13 16.15 12.01
CA LYS A 66 -19.19 15.60 10.65
C LYS A 66 -17.81 15.56 9.99
N SER A 67 -17.04 16.64 10.10
CA SER A 67 -15.68 16.72 9.56
C SER A 67 -14.73 15.73 10.23
N TYR A 68 -14.85 15.54 11.54
CA TYR A 68 -14.07 14.54 12.28
C TYR A 68 -14.37 13.11 11.82
N VAL A 69 -15.66 12.76 11.73
CA VAL A 69 -16.10 11.44 11.25
C VAL A 69 -15.64 11.20 9.81
N ALA A 70 -15.78 12.19 8.92
CA ALA A 70 -15.30 12.07 7.54
C ALA A 70 -13.78 11.86 7.46
N SER A 71 -13.00 12.55 8.29
CA SER A 71 -11.55 12.34 8.38
C SER A 71 -11.20 10.95 8.88
N LYS A 72 -11.91 10.45 9.89
CA LYS A 72 -11.69 9.11 10.44
C LYS A 72 -12.08 8.01 9.48
N ASN A 73 -13.18 8.16 8.75
CA ASN A 73 -13.57 7.20 7.70
C ASN A 73 -12.55 7.17 6.56
N LYS A 74 -11.99 8.31 6.15
CA LYS A 74 -10.91 8.35 5.15
C LYS A 74 -9.66 7.62 5.63
N GLU A 75 -9.27 7.84 6.89
CA GLU A 75 -8.14 7.14 7.52
C GLU A 75 -8.38 5.62 7.58
N LEU A 76 -9.57 5.18 7.98
CA LEU A 76 -9.97 3.78 7.98
C LEU A 76 -9.99 3.16 6.58
N GLN A 77 -10.46 3.91 5.56
CA GLN A 77 -10.44 3.46 4.18
C GLN A 77 -9.02 3.34 3.62
N LEU A 78 -8.13 4.26 3.97
CA LEU A 78 -6.71 4.17 3.62
C LEU A 78 -6.04 2.95 4.26
N VAL A 79 -6.28 2.72 5.56
CA VAL A 79 -5.76 1.54 6.25
C VAL A 79 -6.32 0.25 5.65
N ALA A 80 -7.62 0.19 5.36
CA ALA A 80 -8.23 -0.97 4.71
C ALA A 80 -7.67 -1.19 3.30
N PHE A 81 -7.42 -0.12 2.54
CA PHE A 81 -6.79 -0.19 1.23
C PHE A 81 -5.34 -0.70 1.30
N GLU A 82 -4.55 -0.20 2.25
CA GLU A 82 -3.19 -0.69 2.50
C GLU A 82 -3.19 -2.16 2.95
N GLU A 83 -4.15 -2.57 3.79
CA GLU A 83 -4.33 -3.97 4.18
C GLU A 83 -4.73 -4.86 3.01
N GLU A 84 -5.61 -4.39 2.11
CA GLU A 84 -5.98 -5.10 0.90
C GLU A 84 -4.78 -5.28 -0.03
N GLN A 85 -3.98 -4.21 -0.22
CA GLN A 85 -2.77 -4.27 -1.03
C GLN A 85 -1.71 -5.19 -0.44
N ARG A 86 -1.58 -5.28 0.89
CA ARG A 86 -0.67 -6.25 1.55
C ARG A 86 -1.02 -7.71 1.29
N LYS A 87 -2.24 -8.00 0.81
CA LYS A 87 -2.61 -9.36 0.39
C LYS A 87 -2.00 -9.72 -0.97
N ASP A 88 -1.57 -8.74 -1.76
CA ASP A 88 -0.82 -8.99 -3.00
C ASP A 88 0.53 -9.64 -2.65
N PRO A 89 0.80 -10.87 -3.10
CA PRO A 89 2.08 -11.54 -2.89
C PRO A 89 3.29 -10.74 -3.39
N LEU A 90 3.08 -9.82 -4.34
CA LEU A 90 4.09 -8.97 -4.97
C LEU A 90 4.12 -7.54 -4.42
N TYR A 91 3.35 -7.22 -3.37
CA TYR A 91 3.23 -5.87 -2.78
C TYR A 91 4.58 -5.19 -2.51
N ASP A 92 5.56 -5.95 -1.99
CA ASP A 92 6.87 -5.42 -1.61
C ASP A 92 7.88 -5.34 -2.77
N GLU A 93 7.53 -5.75 -3.99
CA GLU A 93 8.47 -5.86 -5.12
C GLU A 93 9.14 -4.52 -5.44
N ALA A 94 8.35 -3.46 -5.63
CA ALA A 94 8.88 -2.14 -5.94
C ALA A 94 9.81 -1.61 -4.83
N SER A 95 9.41 -1.79 -3.57
CA SER A 95 10.26 -1.42 -2.42
C SER A 95 11.56 -2.24 -2.38
N MET A 96 11.52 -3.49 -2.83
CA MET A 96 12.70 -4.33 -2.85
C MET A 96 13.68 -3.95 -3.96
N ILE A 97 13.18 -3.60 -5.14
CA ILE A 97 13.97 -3.05 -6.24
C ILE A 97 14.72 -1.79 -5.78
N GLU A 98 14.01 -0.85 -5.14
CA GLU A 98 14.60 0.39 -4.61
C GLU A 98 15.71 0.07 -3.60
N LYS A 99 15.40 -0.73 -2.58
CA LYS A 99 16.38 -1.12 -1.55
C LYS A 99 17.61 -1.84 -2.10
N LEU A 100 17.44 -2.70 -3.11
CA LEU A 100 18.56 -3.39 -3.77
C LEU A 100 19.35 -2.46 -4.70
N THR A 101 18.76 -1.37 -5.17
CA THR A 101 19.46 -0.33 -5.93
C THR A 101 20.31 0.51 -4.99
N ASP A 102 19.71 1.03 -3.92
CA ASP A 102 20.37 1.92 -2.96
C ASP A 102 21.55 1.24 -2.24
N ILE A 103 21.40 -0.05 -1.92
CA ILE A 103 22.43 -0.77 -1.16
C ILE A 103 23.74 -0.94 -1.95
N GLN A 104 23.69 -0.88 -3.29
CA GLN A 104 24.89 -0.97 -4.14
C GLN A 104 25.84 0.22 -3.95
N GLU A 105 25.32 1.37 -3.54
CA GLU A 105 26.12 2.56 -3.24
C GLU A 105 26.66 2.57 -1.80
N THR A 106 26.07 1.74 -0.93
CA THR A 106 26.35 1.74 0.51
C THR A 106 27.29 0.59 0.93
N ILE A 107 27.29 -0.52 0.20
CA ILE A 107 28.13 -1.69 0.50
C ILE A 107 29.57 -1.44 0.03
N GLU A 108 30.54 -1.67 0.91
CA GLU A 108 31.97 -1.56 0.58
C GLU A 108 32.55 -2.82 -0.07
N ASN A 109 32.01 -4.01 0.23
CA ASN A 109 32.52 -5.28 -0.30
C ASN A 109 32.11 -5.47 -1.78
N PRO A 110 33.05 -5.52 -2.73
CA PRO A 110 32.74 -5.69 -4.16
C PRO A 110 31.95 -6.97 -4.49
N GLU A 111 32.18 -8.05 -3.77
CA GLU A 111 31.47 -9.32 -3.96
C GLU A 111 29.97 -9.18 -3.59
N TYR A 112 29.68 -8.40 -2.56
CA TYR A 112 28.30 -8.18 -2.12
C TYR A 112 27.57 -7.17 -3.02
N ILE A 113 28.29 -6.25 -3.65
CA ILE A 113 27.75 -5.43 -4.73
C ILE A 113 27.35 -6.32 -5.92
N ASP A 114 28.19 -7.29 -6.29
CA ASP A 114 27.86 -8.25 -7.36
C ASP A 114 26.59 -9.05 -7.02
N TYR A 115 26.50 -9.57 -5.80
CA TYR A 115 25.30 -10.28 -5.36
C TYR A 115 24.04 -9.41 -5.42
N ALA A 116 24.11 -8.14 -4.97
CA ALA A 116 23.00 -7.19 -5.04
C ALA A 116 22.55 -6.94 -6.50
N LYS A 117 23.51 -6.81 -7.42
CA LYS A 117 23.23 -6.66 -8.86
C LYS A 117 22.58 -7.89 -9.46
N ARG A 118 23.09 -9.08 -9.15
CA ARG A 118 22.57 -10.35 -9.65
C ARG A 118 21.13 -10.58 -9.19
N ILE A 119 20.83 -10.39 -7.90
CA ILE A 119 19.46 -10.58 -7.41
C ILE A 119 18.51 -9.51 -7.93
N LEU A 120 18.97 -8.26 -8.09
CA LEU A 120 18.17 -7.20 -8.72
C LEU A 120 17.82 -7.57 -10.17
N LYS A 121 18.81 -8.04 -10.94
CA LYS A 121 18.60 -8.50 -12.31
C LYS A 121 17.59 -9.65 -12.35
N GLN A 122 17.75 -10.67 -11.50
CA GLN A 122 16.82 -11.81 -11.43
C GLN A 122 15.38 -11.38 -11.10
N LEU A 123 15.20 -10.40 -10.21
CA LEU A 123 13.89 -9.86 -9.88
C LEU A 123 13.24 -9.13 -11.07
N LEU A 124 14.03 -8.36 -11.82
CA LEU A 124 13.57 -7.68 -13.03
C LEU A 124 13.27 -8.65 -14.17
N ASP A 125 14.11 -9.67 -14.37
CA ASP A 125 13.94 -10.71 -15.38
C ASP A 125 12.65 -11.51 -15.09
N ALA A 126 12.39 -11.88 -13.84
CA ALA A 126 11.15 -12.57 -13.43
C ALA A 126 9.90 -11.74 -13.71
N LYS A 127 9.98 -10.42 -13.47
CA LYS A 127 8.91 -9.48 -13.78
C LYS A 127 8.65 -9.41 -15.27
N ALA A 128 9.70 -9.23 -16.07
CA ALA A 128 9.60 -9.16 -17.52
C ALA A 128 8.96 -10.42 -18.10
N LEU A 129 9.41 -11.62 -17.70
CA LEU A 129 8.82 -12.89 -18.16
C LEU A 129 7.32 -12.99 -17.86
N SER A 130 6.90 -12.57 -16.67
CA SER A 130 5.48 -12.57 -16.29
C SER A 130 4.66 -11.54 -17.06
N ASP A 131 5.21 -10.35 -17.29
CA ASP A 131 4.52 -9.25 -17.97
C ASP A 131 4.43 -9.55 -19.48
N ASP A 132 5.48 -10.07 -20.10
CA ASP A 132 5.52 -10.49 -21.52
C ASP A 132 4.54 -11.64 -21.79
N PHE A 133 4.45 -12.62 -20.87
CA PHE A 133 3.50 -13.73 -21.03
C PHE A 133 2.04 -13.30 -20.81
N ALA A 134 1.78 -12.22 -20.06
CA ALA A 134 0.43 -11.73 -19.82
C ALA A 134 -0.27 -11.32 -21.13
N GLU A 135 0.47 -10.75 -22.09
CA GLU A 135 -0.06 -10.40 -23.42
C GLU A 135 -0.55 -11.65 -24.19
N ILE A 136 0.15 -12.78 -24.03
CA ILE A 136 -0.23 -14.05 -24.65
C ILE A 136 -1.51 -14.61 -23.99
N VAL A 137 -1.62 -14.48 -22.67
CA VAL A 137 -2.76 -14.94 -21.86
C VAL A 137 -4.03 -14.15 -22.19
N GLU A 138 -3.93 -12.84 -22.39
CA GLU A 138 -5.08 -11.98 -22.74
C GLU A 138 -5.76 -12.40 -24.05
N ASN A 139 -5.02 -13.04 -24.94
CA ASN A 139 -5.49 -13.50 -26.25
C ASN A 139 -5.70 -15.03 -26.32
N ASN A 140 -5.54 -15.76 -25.21
CA ASN A 140 -5.61 -17.22 -25.20
C ASN A 140 -6.22 -17.82 -23.91
N ASP A 141 -7.38 -18.46 -24.08
CA ASP A 141 -8.16 -19.07 -22.98
C ASP A 141 -7.80 -20.54 -22.68
N GLN A 142 -6.77 -21.10 -23.31
CA GLN A 142 -6.41 -22.51 -23.11
C GLN A 142 -5.98 -22.75 -21.64
N PRO A 143 -6.53 -23.78 -20.96
CA PRO A 143 -6.21 -24.05 -19.56
C PRO A 143 -4.70 -24.22 -19.28
N ILE A 144 -3.95 -24.80 -20.24
CA ILE A 144 -2.51 -24.98 -20.11
C ILE A 144 -1.76 -23.63 -20.08
N ILE A 145 -2.15 -22.67 -20.93
CA ILE A 145 -1.56 -21.32 -20.97
C ILE A 145 -1.87 -20.55 -19.68
N GLN A 146 -3.10 -20.66 -19.18
CA GLN A 146 -3.50 -20.06 -17.90
C GLN A 146 -2.73 -20.66 -16.70
N ASN A 147 -2.39 -21.96 -16.76
CA ASN A 147 -1.58 -22.60 -15.72
C ASN A 147 -0.13 -22.14 -15.76
N ILE A 148 0.45 -21.98 -16.95
CA ILE A 148 1.81 -21.45 -17.12
C ILE A 148 1.89 -20.02 -16.55
N ALA A 149 0.90 -19.17 -16.83
CA ALA A 149 0.84 -17.81 -16.27
C ALA A 149 0.85 -17.79 -14.73
N LYS A 150 0.08 -18.68 -14.09
CA LYS A 150 0.07 -18.82 -12.62
C LYS A 150 1.43 -19.29 -12.08
N GLU A 151 2.10 -20.17 -12.81
CA GLU A 151 3.42 -20.66 -12.43
C GLU A 151 4.47 -19.55 -12.54
N LEU A 152 4.45 -18.74 -13.60
CA LEU A 152 5.33 -17.57 -13.75
C LEU A 152 5.15 -16.55 -12.60
N ILE A 153 3.91 -16.29 -12.18
CA ILE A 153 3.64 -15.46 -10.99
C ILE A 153 4.24 -16.12 -9.73
N SER A 154 4.13 -17.43 -9.59
CA SER A 154 4.68 -18.17 -8.44
C SER A 154 6.22 -18.08 -8.39
N ILE A 155 6.89 -18.15 -9.55
CA ILE A 155 8.34 -17.93 -9.68
C ILE A 155 8.70 -16.50 -9.25
N ARG A 156 7.99 -15.50 -9.75
CA ARG A 156 8.21 -14.09 -9.40
C ARG A 156 8.08 -13.85 -7.90
N VAL A 157 7.07 -14.44 -7.26
CA VAL A 157 6.90 -14.40 -5.80
C VAL A 157 8.07 -15.07 -5.08
N ARG A 158 8.54 -16.24 -5.55
CA ARG A 158 9.68 -16.95 -4.97
C ARG A 158 10.96 -16.11 -5.05
N ILE A 159 11.26 -15.57 -6.22
CA ILE A 159 12.44 -14.71 -6.44
C ILE A 159 12.36 -13.46 -5.57
N LEU A 160 11.17 -12.86 -5.38
CA LEU A 160 10.98 -11.75 -4.44
C LEU A 160 11.29 -12.16 -2.98
N GLN A 161 10.89 -13.36 -2.55
CA GLN A 161 11.23 -13.87 -1.21
C GLN A 161 12.74 -14.07 -1.06
N ASP A 162 13.40 -14.62 -2.07
CA ASP A 162 14.85 -14.79 -2.09
C ASP A 162 15.58 -13.44 -2.13
N ALA A 163 15.05 -12.45 -2.84
CA ALA A 163 15.55 -11.07 -2.82
C ALA A 163 15.50 -10.46 -1.42
N LYS A 164 14.37 -10.59 -0.70
CA LYS A 164 14.25 -10.16 0.71
C LYS A 164 15.26 -10.87 1.61
N SER A 165 15.43 -12.17 1.40
CA SER A 165 16.35 -13.01 2.16
C SER A 165 17.83 -12.65 1.91
N ILE A 166 18.20 -12.38 0.66
CA ILE A 166 19.55 -11.96 0.25
C ILE A 166 19.82 -10.54 0.76
N TYR A 167 18.89 -9.60 0.57
CA TYR A 167 19.02 -8.23 1.09
C TYR A 167 19.36 -8.23 2.58
N ARG A 168 18.61 -8.99 3.40
CA ARG A 168 18.90 -9.15 4.85
C ARG A 168 20.29 -9.70 5.13
N ARG A 169 20.79 -10.63 4.31
CA ARG A 169 22.15 -11.19 4.46
C ARG A 169 23.22 -10.19 4.06
N LEU A 170 23.00 -9.40 3.02
CA LEU A 170 23.93 -8.35 2.62
C LEU A 170 24.14 -7.30 3.73
N ILE A 171 23.08 -6.94 4.47
CA ILE A 171 23.16 -5.94 5.54
C ILE A 171 23.58 -6.48 6.91
N ILE A 172 23.12 -7.68 7.30
CA ILE A 172 23.25 -8.19 8.68
C ILE A 172 24.19 -9.38 8.76
N ALA A 173 23.87 -10.48 8.06
CA ALA A 173 24.47 -11.78 8.32
C ALA A 173 25.77 -12.05 7.56
N LYS A 174 25.99 -11.35 6.44
CA LYS A 174 27.19 -11.45 5.59
C LYS A 174 27.54 -12.90 5.22
N ASP A 175 26.53 -13.62 4.77
CA ASP A 175 26.53 -15.07 4.52
C ASP A 175 26.56 -15.35 3.02
N ALA A 176 27.77 -15.35 2.46
CA ALA A 176 28.01 -15.44 1.01
C ALA A 176 27.56 -16.78 0.41
N GLU A 177 27.78 -17.89 1.12
CA GLU A 177 27.44 -19.23 0.63
C GLU A 177 25.93 -19.40 0.41
N ASN A 178 25.11 -18.97 1.37
CA ASN A 178 23.66 -19.02 1.20
C ASN A 178 23.13 -18.01 0.18
N ILE A 179 23.81 -16.87 0.01
CA ILE A 179 23.46 -15.92 -1.05
C ILE A 179 23.72 -16.57 -2.42
N GLU A 180 24.90 -17.14 -2.63
CA GLU A 180 25.28 -17.76 -3.90
C GLU A 180 24.37 -18.94 -4.24
N ALA A 181 24.07 -19.82 -3.28
CA ALA A 181 23.17 -20.95 -3.48
C ALA A 181 21.78 -20.49 -3.97
N LYS A 182 21.25 -19.40 -3.39
CA LYS A 182 19.97 -18.80 -3.81
C LYS A 182 20.05 -18.17 -5.19
N LEU A 183 21.13 -17.46 -5.51
CA LEU A 183 21.35 -16.89 -6.83
C LEU A 183 21.41 -17.98 -7.91
N ILE A 184 22.13 -19.08 -7.66
CA ILE A 184 22.23 -20.22 -8.59
C ILE A 184 20.86 -20.87 -8.80
N HIS A 185 20.10 -21.08 -7.71
CA HIS A 185 18.77 -21.65 -7.82
C HIS A 185 17.81 -20.75 -8.63
N ASN A 186 17.83 -19.44 -8.37
CA ASN A 186 17.02 -18.48 -9.11
C ASN A 186 17.37 -18.44 -10.60
N ASN A 187 18.65 -18.55 -10.97
CA ASN A 187 19.04 -18.64 -12.37
C ASN A 187 18.39 -19.86 -13.05
N LYS A 188 18.44 -21.03 -12.40
CA LYS A 188 17.81 -22.23 -12.92
C LYS A 188 16.28 -22.05 -13.08
N LEU A 189 15.62 -21.46 -12.10
CA LEU A 189 14.18 -21.17 -12.19
C LEU A 189 13.84 -20.26 -13.37
N LEU A 190 14.65 -19.22 -13.61
CA LEU A 190 14.46 -18.29 -14.72
C LEU A 190 14.71 -18.97 -16.08
N ASP A 191 15.77 -19.77 -16.19
CA ASP A 191 16.10 -20.49 -17.43
C ASP A 191 15.01 -21.53 -17.79
N ASP A 192 14.50 -22.26 -16.78
CA ASP A 192 13.41 -23.21 -16.95
C ASP A 192 12.09 -22.49 -17.30
N ALA A 193 11.85 -21.29 -16.75
CA ALA A 193 10.69 -20.46 -17.05
C ALA A 193 10.70 -19.93 -18.48
N ASP A 194 11.85 -19.42 -18.93
CA ASP A 194 12.04 -18.93 -20.30
C ASP A 194 11.81 -20.06 -21.30
N SER A 195 12.37 -21.24 -21.03
CA SER A 195 12.15 -22.45 -21.83
C SER A 195 10.66 -22.83 -21.92
N LEU A 196 9.93 -22.73 -20.80
CA LEU A 196 8.49 -23.00 -20.75
C LEU A 196 7.69 -21.98 -21.58
N ILE A 197 8.05 -20.70 -21.53
CA ILE A 197 7.41 -19.64 -22.33
C ILE A 197 7.63 -19.88 -23.82
N VAL A 198 8.86 -20.19 -24.22
CA VAL A 198 9.20 -20.50 -25.63
C VAL A 198 8.36 -21.68 -26.12
N GLU A 199 8.26 -22.75 -25.33
CA GLU A 199 7.44 -23.90 -25.73
C GLU A 199 5.94 -23.61 -25.74
N ALA A 200 5.46 -22.75 -24.84
CA ALA A 200 4.06 -22.32 -24.85
C ALA A 200 3.73 -21.53 -26.12
N ILE A 201 4.62 -20.63 -26.55
CA ILE A 201 4.48 -19.88 -27.81
C ILE A 201 4.47 -20.84 -29.01
N ASN A 202 5.41 -21.79 -29.04
CA ASN A 202 5.49 -22.81 -30.08
C ASN A 202 4.21 -23.66 -30.21
N TYR A 203 3.64 -24.04 -29.08
CA TYR A 203 2.37 -24.77 -28.99
C TYR A 203 1.19 -23.95 -29.55
N ILE A 204 1.14 -22.65 -29.22
CA ILE A 204 0.10 -21.73 -29.74
C ILE A 204 0.25 -21.55 -31.26
N ASP A 205 1.48 -21.36 -31.73
CA ASP A 205 1.77 -21.06 -33.13
C ASP A 205 1.64 -22.28 -34.08
N VAL A 206 1.46 -23.49 -33.55
CA VAL A 206 1.39 -24.77 -34.31
C VAL A 206 2.60 -24.95 -35.24
N LYS A 207 3.75 -24.35 -34.90
CA LYS A 207 4.98 -24.35 -35.72
C LYS A 207 5.90 -25.54 -35.43
N THR A 208 5.67 -26.29 -34.36
CA THR A 208 6.52 -27.42 -33.92
C THR A 208 5.70 -28.58 -33.36
N SER A 209 6.35 -29.71 -33.08
CA SER A 209 5.74 -30.93 -32.52
C SER A 209 5.41 -30.84 -31.02
N THR A 210 5.49 -29.66 -30.41
CA THR A 210 5.29 -29.45 -28.98
C THR A 210 3.87 -29.88 -28.60
N SER A 211 3.75 -30.86 -27.70
CA SER A 211 2.46 -31.39 -27.27
C SER A 211 2.02 -30.75 -25.96
N GLU A 212 0.70 -30.77 -25.70
CA GLU A 212 0.14 -30.37 -24.39
C GLU A 212 0.75 -31.18 -23.23
N ILE A 213 1.16 -32.43 -23.50
CA ILE A 213 1.85 -33.30 -22.54
C ILE A 213 3.23 -32.74 -22.18
N ASP A 214 3.98 -32.23 -23.16
CA ASP A 214 5.31 -31.66 -22.94
C ASP A 214 5.22 -30.39 -22.09
N LEU A 215 4.28 -29.50 -22.40
CA LEU A 215 4.00 -28.30 -21.59
C LEU A 215 3.62 -28.65 -20.15
N LYS A 216 2.78 -29.67 -19.97
CA LYS A 216 2.37 -30.12 -18.64
C LYS A 216 3.56 -30.66 -17.85
N ASN A 217 4.44 -31.46 -18.48
CA ASN A 217 5.62 -32.01 -17.83
C ASN A 217 6.62 -30.92 -17.44
N LEU A 218 6.83 -29.92 -18.31
CA LEU A 218 7.67 -28.76 -18.01
C LEU A 218 7.08 -27.94 -16.84
N THR A 219 5.78 -27.67 -16.87
CA THR A 219 5.09 -26.94 -15.78
C THR A 219 5.21 -27.67 -14.44
N GLU A 220 5.00 -28.99 -14.40
CA GLU A 220 5.14 -29.78 -13.17
C GLU A 220 6.59 -29.85 -12.69
N SER A 221 7.56 -29.99 -13.60
CA SER A 221 8.99 -29.97 -13.26
C SER A 221 9.39 -28.65 -12.60
N LEU A 222 8.84 -27.55 -13.12
CA LEU A 222 9.09 -26.20 -12.62
C LEU A 222 8.46 -26.00 -11.22
N LYS A 223 7.24 -26.49 -11.04
CA LYS A 223 6.55 -26.50 -9.73
C LYS A 223 7.27 -27.34 -8.69
N GLU A 224 7.85 -28.48 -9.08
CA GLU A 224 8.72 -29.27 -8.20
C GLU A 224 9.97 -28.48 -7.82
N LEU A 225 10.57 -27.77 -8.77
CA LEU A 225 11.75 -26.94 -8.52
C LEU A 225 11.47 -25.83 -7.50
N ILE A 226 10.31 -25.18 -7.58
CA ILE A 226 9.88 -24.16 -6.58
C ILE A 226 9.73 -24.76 -5.17
N LYS A 227 9.33 -26.04 -5.07
CA LYS A 227 9.11 -26.73 -3.79
C LYS A 227 10.38 -27.29 -3.16
N LEU A 228 11.45 -27.50 -3.92
CA LEU A 228 12.66 -28.21 -3.47
C LEU A 228 13.59 -27.39 -2.56
N ILE A 229 13.11 -26.31 -1.93
CA ILE A 229 13.85 -25.52 -0.94
C ILE A 229 12.93 -25.08 0.20
#